data_AF-A0A9Q0ECC3-F1
#
_entry.id   AF-A0A9Q0ECC3-F1
#
_cell.length_a   1.000
_cell.length_b   1.000
_cell.length_c   1.000
_cell.angle_alpha   90.00
_cell.angle_beta   90.00
_cell.angle_gamma   90.00
#
_symmetry.space_group_name_H-M   'P 1'
#
loop_
_entity.id
_entity.type
_entity.pdbx_description
1 polymer ?
#
loop_
_entity_poly.entity_id
_entity_poly.type
_entity_poly.pdbx_seq_one_letter_code
_entity_poly.pdbx_strand_id
1 'polypeptide(L)'
;MDLEDYLRATREGLLGLRLPTERYVTTGATQMLEKRKENAEAGEQLRAQIEVFQLARKSLRRRRDGVVLKEETLRESLLNFDTFLQENSAKCSRGIKKDRRRQRLQLSVQRSALYWRFLELVLRTAKFEEVRELVGRFKTLLATKTQLGQRESRAQENLDSHRRTRQRDLDRQNCLLMHNNNLLSELQTQLDYVRAEALGWDIKWTHIQNTAAKETLLLGQIKTVTLNLFHTTGGQVGQDQGVEIHDTETQLDRIQIFIQKQTSIVNEINPSDNVLD
;
A
#
# COMPACT_ATOMS: atom_id res chain seq x y z
N MET A 1 -77.58 -89.07 91.44
CA MET A 1 -78.52 -89.52 90.39
C MET A 1 -79.86 -88.93 90.74
N ASP A 2 -80.13 -87.77 90.15
CA ASP A 2 -81.35 -87.02 90.35
C ASP A 2 -82.29 -87.29 89.16
N LEU A 3 -83.60 -87.28 89.40
CA LEU A 3 -84.63 -87.79 88.49
C LEU A 3 -84.66 -87.04 87.13
N GLU A 4 -84.12 -85.82 87.09
CA GLU A 4 -83.99 -85.00 85.87
C GLU A 4 -82.97 -85.55 84.87
N ASP A 5 -81.90 -86.24 85.33
CA ASP A 5 -80.90 -86.84 84.45
C ASP A 5 -81.44 -88.10 83.74
N TYR A 6 -82.39 -88.81 84.37
CA TYR A 6 -83.10 -89.95 83.77
C TYR A 6 -84.09 -89.50 82.68
N LEU A 7 -84.73 -88.34 82.86
CA LEU A 7 -85.68 -87.76 81.91
C LEU A 7 -84.98 -87.13 80.68
N ARG A 8 -83.72 -86.68 80.82
CA ARG A 8 -82.93 -86.19 79.67
C ARG A 8 -82.50 -87.35 78.75
N ALA A 9 -82.10 -88.49 79.31
CA ALA A 9 -81.70 -89.68 78.54
C ALA A 9 -82.91 -90.41 77.88
N THR A 10 -84.09 -90.41 78.50
CA THR A 10 -85.30 -91.00 77.90
C THR A 10 -85.93 -90.12 76.81
N ARG A 11 -85.78 -88.79 76.87
CA ARG A 11 -86.24 -87.88 75.81
C ARG A 11 -85.38 -87.99 74.54
N GLU A 12 -84.09 -88.29 74.68
CA GLU A 12 -83.21 -88.57 73.53
C GLU A 12 -83.45 -89.97 72.93
N GLY A 13 -84.07 -90.89 73.67
CA GLY A 13 -84.47 -92.23 73.19
C GLY A 13 -85.85 -92.32 72.52
N LEU A 14 -86.77 -91.37 72.76
CA LEU A 14 -88.18 -91.44 72.34
C LEU A 14 -88.55 -90.60 71.09
N LEU A 15 -87.62 -89.83 70.53
CA LEU A 15 -87.85 -89.07 69.28
C LEU A 15 -87.23 -89.71 68.03
N GLY A 16 -86.61 -90.88 68.19
CA GLY A 16 -86.27 -91.78 67.09
C GLY A 16 -87.17 -93.00 67.09
N LEU A 17 -88.32 -92.95 66.38
CA LEU A 17 -88.92 -94.03 65.56
C LEU A 17 -90.46 -94.10 65.59
N ARG A 18 -91.08 -93.75 64.46
CA ARG A 18 -92.20 -94.43 63.73
C ARG A 18 -92.41 -93.64 62.43
N LEU A 19 -92.67 -94.17 61.23
CA LEU A 19 -92.96 -95.51 60.69
C LEU A 19 -92.92 -95.40 59.13
N PRO A 20 -92.86 -96.52 58.39
CA PRO A 20 -92.75 -96.54 56.93
C PRO A 20 -94.09 -96.72 56.17
N THR A 21 -94.04 -96.31 54.89
CA THR A 21 -94.76 -96.77 53.67
C THR A 21 -96.15 -96.22 53.26
N GLU A 22 -96.15 -95.70 52.02
CA GLU A 22 -97.13 -95.85 50.92
C GLU A 22 -98.16 -94.76 50.56
N ARG A 23 -98.36 -94.65 49.24
CA ARG A 23 -98.75 -93.49 48.43
C ARG A 23 -100.27 -93.24 48.41
N TYR A 24 -100.70 -92.04 48.82
CA TYR A 24 -101.92 -91.41 48.31
C TYR A 24 -101.53 -90.25 47.38
N VAL A 25 -102.23 -90.18 46.24
CA VAL A 25 -102.06 -89.25 45.13
C VAL A 25 -101.88 -87.80 45.61
N THR A 26 -100.75 -87.20 45.23
CA THR A 26 -100.45 -85.77 45.42
C THR A 26 -101.43 -84.94 44.59
N THR A 27 -102.40 -84.33 45.27
CA THR A 27 -103.37 -83.39 44.71
C THR A 27 -102.63 -82.22 44.03
N GLY A 28 -103.16 -81.59 42.97
CA GLY A 28 -102.48 -80.49 42.24
C GLY A 28 -101.97 -79.32 43.10
N ALA A 29 -102.51 -79.16 44.31
CA ALA A 29 -102.00 -78.24 45.33
C ALA A 29 -100.59 -78.60 45.87
N THR A 30 -100.25 -79.90 45.96
CA THR A 30 -98.96 -80.38 46.52
C THR A 30 -97.80 -80.30 45.54
N GLN A 31 -97.98 -80.59 44.25
CA GLN A 31 -96.94 -80.38 43.23
C GLN A 31 -96.63 -78.90 43.00
N MET A 32 -97.65 -78.03 43.07
CA MET A 32 -97.46 -76.58 43.05
C MET A 32 -96.67 -76.09 44.26
N LEU A 33 -96.81 -76.72 45.43
CA LEU A 33 -96.02 -76.42 46.63
C LEU A 33 -94.56 -76.85 46.47
N GLU A 34 -94.31 -78.01 45.87
CA GLU A 34 -92.95 -78.52 45.64
C GLU A 34 -92.19 -77.68 44.59
N LYS A 35 -92.83 -77.35 43.46
CA LYS A 35 -92.24 -76.41 42.48
C LYS A 35 -92.06 -75.00 43.02
N ARG A 36 -92.94 -74.54 43.92
CA ARG A 36 -92.73 -73.27 44.65
C ARG A 36 -91.53 -73.34 45.60
N LYS A 37 -91.32 -74.49 46.25
CA LYS A 37 -90.18 -74.71 47.14
C LYS A 37 -88.86 -74.79 46.36
N GLU A 38 -88.79 -75.56 45.28
CA GLU A 38 -87.60 -75.62 44.41
C GLU A 38 -87.28 -74.25 43.80
N ASN A 39 -88.30 -73.49 43.36
CA ASN A 39 -88.09 -72.14 42.82
C ASN A 39 -87.67 -71.15 43.91
N ALA A 40 -88.11 -71.36 45.16
CA ALA A 40 -87.63 -70.59 46.31
C ALA A 40 -86.16 -70.93 46.63
N GLU A 41 -85.78 -72.21 46.63
CA GLU A 41 -84.41 -72.69 46.86
C GLU A 41 -83.46 -72.23 45.75
N ALA A 42 -83.84 -72.35 44.47
CA ALA A 42 -83.07 -71.82 43.35
C ALA A 42 -82.96 -70.28 43.41
N GLY A 43 -84.01 -69.61 43.86
CA GLY A 43 -84.01 -68.17 44.12
C GLY A 43 -83.07 -67.78 45.27
N GLU A 44 -82.98 -68.59 46.34
CA GLU A 44 -82.02 -68.42 47.43
C GLU A 44 -80.58 -68.66 46.98
N GLN A 45 -80.32 -69.70 46.18
CA GLN A 45 -78.97 -69.98 45.64
C GLN A 45 -78.48 -68.88 44.71
N LEU A 46 -79.35 -68.36 43.82
CA LEU A 46 -78.99 -67.25 42.95
C LEU A 46 -78.75 -65.97 43.76
N ARG A 47 -79.52 -65.72 44.82
CA ARG A 47 -79.29 -64.62 45.77
C ARG A 47 -77.93 -64.75 46.46
N ALA A 48 -77.59 -65.93 46.97
CA ALA A 48 -76.28 -66.20 47.57
C ALA A 48 -75.14 -66.00 46.56
N GLN A 49 -75.31 -66.45 45.31
CA GLN A 49 -74.31 -66.28 44.26
C GLN A 49 -74.13 -64.80 43.88
N ILE A 50 -75.23 -64.04 43.79
CA ILE A 50 -75.20 -62.58 43.57
C ILE A 50 -74.44 -61.89 44.71
N GLU A 51 -74.68 -62.25 45.98
CA GLU A 51 -73.96 -61.70 47.12
C GLU A 51 -72.46 -61.99 47.06
N VAL A 52 -72.07 -63.24 46.74
CA VAL A 52 -70.66 -63.62 46.56
C VAL A 52 -70.00 -62.82 45.45
N PHE A 53 -70.65 -62.68 44.28
CA PHE A 53 -70.13 -61.86 43.19
C PHE A 53 -70.06 -60.37 43.57
N GLN A 54 -71.03 -59.85 44.33
CA GLN A 54 -70.99 -58.48 44.81
C GLN A 54 -69.83 -58.25 45.79
N LEU A 55 -69.58 -59.18 46.71
CA LEU A 55 -68.44 -59.13 47.63
C LEU A 55 -67.11 -59.22 46.88
N ALA A 56 -66.97 -60.14 45.92
CA ALA A 56 -65.79 -60.25 45.07
C ALA A 56 -65.55 -58.97 44.25
N ARG A 57 -66.61 -58.39 43.68
CA ARG A 57 -66.54 -57.13 42.92
C ARG A 57 -66.21 -55.94 43.83
N LYS A 58 -66.63 -55.92 45.10
CA LYS A 58 -66.20 -54.92 46.09
C LYS A 58 -64.72 -55.09 46.46
N SER A 59 -64.24 -56.32 46.68
CA SER A 59 -62.83 -56.60 46.98
C SER A 59 -61.90 -56.23 45.82
N LEU A 60 -62.26 -56.61 44.58
CA LEU A 60 -61.52 -56.24 43.39
C LEU A 60 -61.50 -54.72 43.14
N ARG A 61 -62.58 -54.01 43.44
CA ARG A 61 -62.59 -52.53 43.41
C ARG A 61 -61.61 -51.95 44.40
N ARG A 62 -61.64 -52.38 45.67
CA ARG A 62 -60.65 -51.93 46.68
C ARG A 62 -59.21 -52.19 46.24
N ARG A 63 -58.93 -53.36 45.66
CA ARG A 63 -57.59 -53.68 45.11
C ARG A 63 -57.23 -52.78 43.94
N ARG A 64 -58.16 -52.54 43.01
CA ARG A 64 -57.96 -51.63 41.87
C ARG A 64 -57.65 -50.22 42.36
N ASP A 65 -58.47 -49.68 43.26
CA ASP A 65 -58.31 -48.33 43.80
C ASP A 65 -56.97 -48.22 44.55
N GLY A 66 -56.58 -49.26 45.30
CA GLY A 66 -55.27 -49.32 45.96
C GLY A 66 -54.08 -49.41 45.00
N VAL A 67 -54.24 -50.03 43.82
CA VAL A 67 -53.21 -50.05 42.76
C VAL A 67 -53.11 -48.68 42.09
N VAL A 68 -54.23 -48.02 41.81
CA VAL A 68 -54.26 -46.67 41.22
C VAL A 68 -53.55 -45.68 42.14
N LEU A 69 -53.86 -45.68 43.45
CA LEU A 69 -53.19 -44.80 44.40
C LEU A 69 -51.67 -45.08 44.46
N LYS A 70 -51.26 -46.35 44.45
CA LYS A 70 -49.83 -46.71 44.40
C LYS A 70 -49.17 -46.22 43.12
N GLU A 71 -49.85 -46.32 41.98
CA GLU A 71 -49.35 -45.81 40.70
C GLU A 71 -49.21 -44.28 40.72
N GLU A 72 -50.16 -43.55 41.29
CA GLU A 72 -50.10 -42.09 41.47
C GLU A 72 -48.91 -41.70 42.34
N THR A 73 -48.75 -42.33 43.52
CA THR A 73 -47.60 -42.05 44.40
C THR A 73 -46.25 -42.36 43.74
N LEU A 74 -46.18 -43.41 42.90
CA LEU A 74 -44.98 -43.72 42.12
C LEU A 74 -44.72 -42.67 41.03
N ARG A 75 -45.77 -42.20 40.33
CA ARG A 75 -45.64 -41.12 39.33
C ARG A 75 -45.14 -39.83 39.96
N GLU A 76 -45.68 -39.44 41.11
CA GLU A 76 -45.20 -38.27 41.86
C GLU A 76 -43.75 -38.42 42.29
N SER A 77 -43.38 -39.62 42.78
CA SER A 77 -42.00 -39.92 43.16
C SER A 77 -41.05 -39.81 41.97
N LEU A 78 -41.42 -40.37 40.80
CA LEU A 78 -40.63 -40.27 39.58
C LEU A 78 -40.48 -38.81 39.11
N LEU A 79 -41.55 -38.02 39.14
CA LEU A 79 -41.49 -36.60 38.79
C LEU A 79 -40.54 -35.83 39.73
N ASN A 80 -40.60 -36.13 41.03
CA ASN A 80 -39.69 -35.56 42.02
C ASN A 80 -38.23 -35.97 41.74
N PHE A 81 -37.99 -37.23 41.38
CA PHE A 81 -36.66 -37.72 40.99
C PHE A 81 -36.14 -37.05 39.71
N ASP A 82 -36.96 -36.91 38.68
CA ASP A 82 -36.58 -36.24 37.43
C ASP A 82 -36.25 -34.77 37.67
N THR A 83 -37.06 -34.07 38.48
CA THR A 83 -36.81 -32.69 38.87
C THR A 83 -35.47 -32.58 39.63
N PHE A 84 -35.21 -33.49 40.56
CA PHE A 84 -33.94 -33.56 41.27
C PHE A 84 -32.74 -33.80 40.33
N LEU A 85 -32.86 -34.72 39.35
CA LEU A 85 -31.81 -34.98 38.37
C LEU A 85 -31.55 -33.76 37.47
N GLN A 86 -32.59 -33.06 37.04
CA GLN A 86 -32.47 -31.82 36.28
C GLN A 86 -31.74 -30.75 37.08
N GLU A 87 -32.13 -30.52 38.34
CA GLU A 87 -31.43 -29.59 39.23
C GLU A 87 -29.98 -29.97 39.46
N ASN A 88 -29.69 -31.25 39.67
CA ASN A 88 -28.34 -31.75 39.88
C ASN A 88 -27.47 -31.56 38.63
N SER A 89 -27.99 -31.89 37.43
CA SER A 89 -27.29 -31.65 36.16
C SER A 89 -27.02 -30.17 35.91
N ALA A 90 -27.96 -29.29 36.30
CA ALA A 90 -27.79 -27.84 36.25
C ALA A 90 -26.73 -27.36 37.25
N LYS A 91 -26.70 -27.90 38.47
CA LYS A 91 -25.65 -27.63 39.49
C LYS A 91 -24.28 -28.06 38.98
N CYS A 92 -24.14 -29.25 38.41
CA CYS A 92 -22.92 -29.74 37.78
C CYS A 92 -22.47 -28.82 36.63
N SER A 93 -23.39 -28.44 35.73
CA SER A 93 -23.10 -27.52 34.62
C SER A 93 -22.60 -26.15 35.10
N ARG A 94 -23.20 -25.60 36.16
CA ARG A 94 -22.74 -24.36 36.80
C ARG A 94 -21.36 -24.53 37.45
N GLY A 95 -21.13 -25.67 38.10
CA GLY A 95 -19.82 -26.04 38.66
C GLY A 95 -18.72 -26.06 37.61
N ILE A 96 -18.93 -26.75 36.49
CA ILE A 96 -17.98 -26.81 35.36
C ILE A 96 -17.71 -25.41 34.80
N LYS A 97 -18.74 -24.58 34.61
CA LYS A 97 -18.56 -23.19 34.13
C LYS A 97 -17.74 -22.34 35.12
N LYS A 98 -18.01 -22.48 36.43
CA LYS A 98 -17.26 -21.79 37.49
C LYS A 98 -15.79 -22.22 37.50
N ASP A 99 -15.53 -23.52 37.38
CA ASP A 99 -14.17 -24.04 37.38
C ASP A 99 -13.39 -23.61 36.12
N ARG A 100 -14.01 -23.67 34.94
CA ARG A 100 -13.41 -23.12 33.70
C ARG A 100 -13.06 -21.63 33.83
N ARG A 101 -13.94 -20.82 34.43
CA ARG A 101 -13.67 -19.40 34.69
C ARG A 101 -12.50 -19.23 35.65
N ARG A 102 -12.44 -20.03 36.71
CA ARG A 102 -11.34 -20.03 37.69
C ARG A 102 -10.00 -20.37 37.03
N GLN A 103 -9.96 -21.41 36.19
CA GLN A 103 -8.76 -21.80 35.45
C GLN A 103 -8.27 -20.68 34.52
N ARG A 104 -9.17 -20.02 33.77
CA ARG A 104 -8.81 -18.88 32.90
C ARG A 104 -8.23 -17.71 33.68
N LEU A 105 -8.83 -17.37 34.82
CA LEU A 105 -8.31 -16.31 35.69
C LEU A 105 -6.94 -16.68 36.27
N GLN A 106 -6.77 -17.94 36.69
CA GLN A 106 -5.50 -18.44 37.21
C GLN A 106 -4.37 -18.34 36.17
N LEU A 107 -4.64 -18.72 34.92
CA LEU A 107 -3.69 -18.55 33.82
C LEU A 107 -3.34 -17.07 33.58
N SER A 108 -4.34 -16.18 33.63
CA SER A 108 -4.10 -14.74 33.50
C SER A 108 -3.22 -14.20 34.62
N VAL A 109 -3.45 -14.62 35.87
CA VAL A 109 -2.65 -14.23 37.03
C VAL A 109 -1.22 -14.76 36.90
N GLN A 110 -1.05 -16.01 36.50
CA GLN A 110 0.28 -16.58 36.26
C GLN A 110 1.05 -15.79 35.19
N ARG A 111 0.39 -15.42 34.08
CA ARG A 111 1.01 -14.62 33.02
C ARG A 111 1.41 -13.24 33.54
N SER A 112 0.52 -12.56 34.26
CA SER A 112 0.82 -11.27 34.89
C SER A 112 1.95 -11.35 35.92
N ALA A 113 2.07 -12.46 36.65
CA ALA A 113 3.15 -12.68 37.60
C ALA A 113 4.53 -12.77 36.92
N LEU A 114 4.62 -13.36 35.72
CA LEU A 114 5.86 -13.37 34.93
C LEU A 114 6.30 -11.94 34.55
N TYR A 115 5.35 -11.13 34.06
CA TYR A 115 5.63 -9.73 33.73
C TYR A 115 6.03 -8.91 34.96
N TRP A 116 5.38 -9.15 36.11
CA TRP A 116 5.74 -8.47 37.35
C TRP A 116 7.15 -8.83 37.81
N ARG A 117 7.53 -10.12 37.79
CA ARG A 117 8.90 -10.56 38.13
C ARG A 117 9.95 -9.91 37.23
N PHE A 118 9.66 -9.81 35.93
CA PHE A 118 10.53 -9.12 34.99
C PHE A 118 10.65 -7.62 35.33
N LEU A 119 9.54 -6.94 35.62
CA LEU A 119 9.55 -5.52 36.00
C LEU A 119 10.30 -5.28 37.30
N GLU A 120 10.18 -6.18 38.28
CA GLU A 120 10.94 -6.10 39.53
C GLU A 120 12.45 -6.28 39.29
N LEU A 121 12.84 -7.22 38.43
CA LEU A 121 14.24 -7.38 38.02
C LEU A 121 14.77 -6.11 37.35
N VAL A 122 14.02 -5.52 36.41
CA VAL A 122 14.39 -4.28 35.73
C VAL A 122 14.46 -3.10 36.71
N LEU A 123 13.54 -3.02 37.66
CA LEU A 123 13.51 -1.98 38.68
C LEU A 123 14.76 -2.04 39.56
N ARG A 124 15.19 -3.25 39.97
CA ARG A 124 16.44 -3.47 40.72
C ARG A 124 17.69 -3.13 39.91
N THR A 125 17.75 -3.46 38.63
CA THR A 125 18.93 -3.18 37.80
C THR A 125 19.02 -1.71 37.38
N ALA A 126 17.89 -1.09 37.08
CA ALA A 126 17.81 0.27 36.55
C ALA A 126 17.66 1.35 37.65
N LYS A 127 17.69 0.97 38.93
CA LYS A 127 17.68 1.88 40.10
C LYS A 127 16.45 2.82 40.15
N PHE A 128 15.27 2.32 39.78
CA PHE A 128 14.01 3.05 39.98
C PHE A 128 13.36 2.63 41.30
N GLU A 129 12.59 3.52 41.93
CA GLU A 129 11.89 3.19 43.17
C GLU A 129 10.54 2.52 42.88
N GLU A 130 9.86 2.94 41.81
CA GLU A 130 8.56 2.39 41.41
C GLU A 130 8.47 2.00 39.93
N VAL A 131 7.65 0.98 39.65
CA VAL A 131 7.34 0.55 38.27
C VAL A 131 6.66 1.66 37.48
N ARG A 132 5.82 2.49 38.12
CA ARG A 132 5.14 3.60 37.43
C ARG A 132 6.13 4.66 36.97
N GLU A 133 7.14 4.94 37.78
CA GLU A 133 8.22 5.88 37.45
C GLU A 133 9.01 5.39 36.23
N LEU A 134 9.43 4.11 36.24
CA LEU A 134 10.09 3.45 35.12
C LEU A 134 9.26 3.57 33.82
N VAL A 135 7.97 3.25 33.88
CA VAL A 135 7.06 3.34 32.74
C VAL A 135 6.89 4.79 32.26
N GLY A 136 6.81 5.75 33.18
CA GLY A 136 6.74 7.18 32.86
C GLY A 136 8.00 7.67 32.14
N ARG A 137 9.18 7.26 32.61
CA ARG A 137 10.46 7.57 31.97
C ARG A 137 10.54 6.97 30.58
N PHE A 138 10.15 5.71 30.40
CA PHE A 138 10.11 5.07 29.08
C PHE A 138 9.15 5.74 28.11
N LYS A 139 7.94 6.11 28.56
CA LYS A 139 6.98 6.86 27.74
C LYS A 139 7.57 8.18 27.27
N THR A 140 8.22 8.91 28.18
CA THR A 140 8.89 10.17 27.86
C THR A 140 10.01 9.94 26.85
N LEU A 141 10.89 8.95 27.09
CA LEU A 141 12.00 8.62 26.19
C LEU A 141 11.50 8.23 24.78
N LEU A 142 10.42 7.45 24.70
CA LEU A 142 9.81 7.05 23.43
C LEU A 142 9.22 8.26 22.70
N ALA A 143 8.53 9.16 23.41
CA ALA A 143 8.01 10.40 22.86
C ALA A 143 9.15 11.33 22.37
N THR A 144 10.25 11.42 23.13
CA THR A 144 11.42 12.19 22.71
C THR A 144 12.08 11.55 21.48
N LYS A 145 12.20 10.22 21.43
CA LYS A 145 12.75 9.49 20.28
C LYS A 145 11.93 9.75 19.01
N THR A 146 10.60 9.71 19.09
CA THR A 146 9.75 9.99 17.92
C THR A 146 9.87 11.44 17.46
N GLN A 147 9.92 12.40 18.39
CA GLN A 147 10.14 13.81 18.07
C GLN A 147 11.50 14.07 17.44
N LEU A 148 12.57 13.45 17.95
CA LEU A 148 13.91 13.56 17.39
C LEU A 148 13.97 12.99 15.97
N GLY A 149 13.38 11.81 15.73
CA GLY A 149 13.30 11.24 14.38
C GLY A 149 12.54 12.13 13.39
N GLN A 150 11.46 12.76 13.82
CA GLN A 150 10.74 13.74 12.98
C GLN A 150 11.59 14.98 12.69
N ARG A 151 12.31 15.50 13.69
CA ARG A 151 13.21 16.65 13.49
C ARG A 151 14.37 16.31 12.55
N GLU A 152 14.95 15.14 12.69
CA GLU A 152 16.01 14.63 11.81
C GLU A 152 15.50 14.49 10.37
N SER A 153 14.33 13.89 10.14
CA SER A 153 13.72 13.80 8.81
C SER A 153 13.51 15.17 8.17
N ARG A 154 12.96 16.14 8.93
CA ARG A 154 12.77 17.52 8.44
C ARG A 154 14.09 18.22 8.14
N ALA A 155 15.11 18.04 8.99
CA ALA A 155 16.44 18.60 8.77
C ALA A 155 17.07 18.02 7.50
N GLN A 156 16.92 16.70 7.28
CA GLN A 156 17.40 16.02 6.09
C GLN A 156 16.69 16.51 4.83
N GLU A 157 15.36 16.64 4.85
CA GLU A 157 14.57 17.19 3.75
C GLU A 157 15.00 18.64 3.41
N ASN A 158 15.23 19.47 4.43
CA ASN A 158 15.70 20.83 4.24
C ASN A 158 17.10 20.86 3.61
N LEU A 159 18.04 20.06 4.12
CA LEU A 159 19.38 19.93 3.55
C LEU A 159 19.33 19.47 2.09
N ASP A 160 18.49 18.48 1.78
CA ASP A 160 18.32 17.99 0.41
C ASP A 160 17.68 19.05 -0.49
N SER A 161 16.72 19.84 0.03
CA SER A 161 16.14 20.97 -0.72
C SER A 161 17.16 22.06 -1.05
N HIS A 162 18.04 22.39 -0.10
CA HIS A 162 19.11 23.37 -0.30
C HIS A 162 20.18 22.83 -1.25
N ARG A 163 20.54 21.55 -1.15
CA ARG A 163 21.45 20.87 -2.10
C ARG A 163 20.88 20.91 -3.52
N ARG A 164 19.60 20.57 -3.71
CA ARG A 164 18.92 20.63 -5.02
C ARG A 164 18.87 22.05 -5.58
N THR A 165 18.64 23.05 -4.74
CA THR A 165 18.59 24.45 -5.18
C THR A 165 19.97 24.93 -5.61
N ARG A 166 21.00 24.67 -4.80
CA ARG A 166 22.39 24.97 -5.14
C ARG A 166 22.83 24.28 -6.43
N GLN A 167 22.46 23.00 -6.63
CA GLN A 167 22.78 22.28 -7.85
C GLN A 167 22.15 22.94 -9.08
N ARG A 168 20.86 23.32 -9.00
CA ARG A 168 20.18 24.03 -10.09
C ARG A 168 20.84 25.37 -10.42
N ASP A 169 21.26 26.12 -9.40
CA ASP A 169 21.96 27.39 -9.61
C ASP A 169 23.32 27.20 -10.29
N LEU A 170 24.07 26.17 -9.88
CA LEU A 170 25.34 25.80 -10.53
C LEU A 170 25.13 25.36 -11.98
N ASP A 171 24.15 24.51 -12.24
CA ASP A 171 23.83 24.04 -13.61
C ASP A 171 23.44 25.24 -14.49
N ARG A 172 22.64 26.17 -13.97
CA ARG A 172 22.29 27.41 -14.67
C ARG A 172 23.52 28.27 -14.98
N GLN A 173 24.41 28.45 -14.01
CA GLN A 173 25.67 29.19 -14.22
C GLN A 173 26.56 28.52 -15.26
N ASN A 174 26.67 27.18 -15.22
CA ASN A 174 27.44 26.42 -16.20
C ASN A 174 26.87 26.58 -17.62
N CYS A 175 25.54 26.56 -17.79
CA CYS A 175 24.91 26.84 -19.08
C CYS A 175 25.22 28.26 -19.58
N LEU A 176 25.20 29.27 -18.70
CA LEU A 176 25.54 30.65 -19.05
C LEU A 176 27.01 30.81 -19.43
N LEU A 177 27.92 30.18 -18.68
CA LEU A 177 29.36 30.16 -19.02
C LEU A 177 29.60 29.51 -20.37
N MET A 178 28.96 28.37 -20.63
CA MET A 178 29.06 27.69 -21.92
C MET A 178 28.53 28.57 -23.05
N HIS A 179 27.38 29.22 -22.87
CA HIS A 179 26.83 30.15 -23.86
C HIS A 179 27.77 31.32 -24.15
N ASN A 180 28.31 31.96 -23.11
CA ASN A 180 29.24 33.07 -23.24
C ASN A 180 30.56 32.65 -23.91
N ASN A 181 31.09 31.48 -23.58
CA ASN A 181 32.29 30.94 -24.22
C ASN A 181 32.07 30.67 -25.71
N ASN A 182 30.90 30.12 -26.08
CA ASN A 182 30.55 29.93 -27.48
C ASN A 182 30.45 31.28 -28.21
N LEU A 183 29.82 32.29 -27.61
CA LEU A 183 29.74 33.63 -28.19
C LEU A 183 31.12 34.30 -28.32
N LEU A 184 31.99 34.14 -27.31
CA LEU A 184 33.37 34.64 -27.36
C LEU A 184 34.13 34.02 -28.54
N SER A 185 34.01 32.70 -28.72
CA SER A 185 34.66 32.00 -29.83
C SER A 185 34.15 32.47 -31.19
N GLU A 186 32.85 32.72 -31.32
CA GLU A 186 32.24 33.26 -32.55
C GLU A 186 32.79 34.67 -32.86
N LEU A 187 32.75 35.58 -31.87
CA LEU A 187 33.25 36.95 -32.03
C LEU A 187 34.74 36.97 -32.35
N GLN A 188 35.52 36.07 -31.76
CA GLN A 188 36.95 35.97 -32.01
C GLN A 188 37.24 35.49 -33.44
N THR A 189 36.46 34.52 -33.94
CA THR A 189 36.54 34.07 -35.34
C THR A 189 36.21 35.20 -36.31
N GLN A 190 35.17 35.99 -36.04
CA GLN A 190 34.79 37.14 -36.86
C GLN A 190 35.87 38.23 -36.86
N LEU A 191 36.45 38.50 -35.70
CA LEU A 191 37.53 39.47 -35.56
C LEU A 191 38.81 39.03 -36.29
N ASP A 192 39.16 37.75 -36.23
CA ASP A 192 40.29 37.20 -36.98
C ASP A 192 40.05 37.25 -38.49
N TYR A 193 38.82 37.03 -38.94
CA TYR A 193 38.42 37.19 -40.34
C TYR A 193 38.60 38.64 -40.83
N VAL A 194 38.04 39.62 -40.12
CA VAL A 194 38.16 41.04 -40.50
C VAL A 194 39.62 41.51 -40.47
N ARG A 195 40.41 41.05 -39.49
CA ARG A 195 41.85 41.34 -39.42
C ARG A 195 42.61 40.78 -40.61
N ALA A 196 42.33 39.54 -41.01
CA ALA A 196 42.95 38.94 -42.19
C ALA A 196 42.61 39.71 -43.46
N GLU A 197 41.36 40.17 -43.60
CA GLU A 197 40.94 40.99 -44.73
C GLU A 197 41.66 42.35 -44.76
N ALA A 198 41.71 43.06 -43.63
CA ALA A 198 42.41 44.34 -43.50
C ALA A 198 43.89 44.19 -43.85
N LEU A 199 44.55 43.14 -43.35
CA LEU A 199 45.94 42.86 -43.65
C LEU A 199 46.15 42.55 -45.15
N GLY A 200 45.19 41.88 -45.78
CA GLY A 200 45.19 41.68 -47.24
C GLY A 200 45.11 43.00 -48.02
N TRP A 201 44.32 43.97 -47.55
CA TRP A 201 44.23 45.30 -48.15
C TRP A 201 45.50 46.13 -47.93
N ASP A 202 46.12 46.05 -46.75
CA ASP A 202 47.40 46.72 -46.47
C ASP A 202 48.51 46.22 -47.40
N ILE A 203 48.58 44.91 -47.65
CA ILE A 203 49.54 44.34 -48.61
C ILE A 203 49.30 44.87 -50.02
N LYS A 204 48.03 44.94 -50.46
CA LYS A 204 47.70 45.50 -51.78
C LYS A 204 48.06 46.98 -51.86
N TRP A 205 47.74 47.76 -50.83
CA TRP A 205 48.03 49.19 -50.77
C TRP A 205 49.53 49.47 -50.80
N THR A 206 50.31 48.76 -49.99
CA THR A 206 51.78 48.88 -49.99
C THR A 206 52.38 48.51 -51.34
N HIS A 207 51.85 47.50 -52.04
CA HIS A 207 52.27 47.16 -53.39
C HIS A 207 51.99 48.29 -54.38
N ILE A 208 50.77 48.84 -54.38
CA ILE A 208 50.40 49.98 -55.24
C ILE A 208 51.30 51.18 -54.96
N GLN A 209 51.51 51.51 -53.68
CA GLN A 209 52.34 52.63 -53.27
C GLN A 209 53.79 52.46 -53.72
N ASN A 210 54.37 51.26 -53.56
CA ASN A 210 55.73 50.96 -54.03
C ASN A 210 55.86 51.09 -55.54
N THR A 211 54.87 50.62 -56.30
CA THR A 211 54.84 50.76 -57.76
C THR A 211 54.73 52.23 -58.16
N ALA A 212 53.82 52.99 -57.56
CA ALA A 212 53.68 54.42 -57.84
C ALA A 212 54.95 55.22 -57.50
N ALA A 213 55.64 54.88 -56.41
CA ALA A 213 56.92 55.50 -56.06
C ALA A 213 58.01 55.21 -57.10
N LYS A 214 58.09 53.97 -57.62
CA LYS A 214 59.02 53.61 -58.70
C LYS A 214 58.71 54.36 -59.99
N GLU A 215 57.45 54.42 -60.41
CA GLU A 215 57.04 55.16 -61.62
C GLU A 215 57.32 56.66 -61.48
N THR A 216 57.05 57.24 -60.30
CA THR A 216 57.34 58.65 -60.02
C THR A 216 58.85 58.94 -60.08
N LEU A 217 59.67 58.02 -59.56
CA LEU A 217 61.13 58.13 -59.64
C LEU A 217 61.61 58.03 -61.10
N LEU A 218 61.14 57.05 -61.86
CA LEU A 218 61.48 56.89 -63.28
C LEU A 218 61.07 58.13 -64.09
N LEU A 219 59.88 58.66 -63.86
CA LEU A 219 59.44 59.91 -64.48
C LEU A 219 60.39 61.06 -64.14
N GLY A 220 60.75 61.23 -62.87
CA GLY A 220 61.72 62.24 -62.44
C GLY A 220 63.09 62.09 -63.12
N GLN A 221 63.57 60.86 -63.28
CA GLN A 221 64.81 60.55 -64.00
C GLN A 221 64.71 60.91 -65.48
N ILE A 222 63.63 60.50 -66.17
CA ILE A 222 63.38 60.84 -67.57
C ILE A 222 63.36 62.35 -67.75
N LYS A 223 62.60 63.08 -66.92
CA LYS A 223 62.53 64.55 -66.97
C LYS A 223 63.92 65.18 -66.82
N THR A 224 64.73 64.69 -65.90
CA THR A 224 66.09 65.21 -65.66
C THR A 224 67.02 64.94 -66.85
N VAL A 225 67.01 63.72 -67.40
CA VAL A 225 67.84 63.34 -68.55
C VAL A 225 67.41 64.11 -69.80
N THR A 226 66.10 64.20 -70.07
CA THR A 226 65.55 64.99 -71.18
C THR A 226 65.96 66.45 -71.06
N LEU A 227 65.78 67.08 -69.89
CA LEU A 227 66.15 68.47 -69.69
C LEU A 227 67.65 68.70 -69.92
N ASN A 228 68.49 67.80 -69.40
CA ASN A 228 69.93 67.86 -69.62
C ASN A 228 70.30 67.74 -71.12
N LEU A 229 69.70 66.78 -71.84
CA LEU A 229 69.90 66.62 -73.27
C LEU A 229 69.42 67.86 -74.04
N PHE A 230 68.27 68.42 -73.70
CA PHE A 230 67.73 69.64 -74.31
C PHE A 230 68.68 70.83 -74.13
N HIS A 231 69.28 70.99 -72.96
CA HIS A 231 70.32 72.00 -72.76
C HIS A 231 71.55 71.74 -73.65
N THR A 232 71.98 70.48 -73.83
CA THR A 232 73.12 70.17 -74.71
C THR A 232 72.86 70.46 -76.19
N THR A 233 71.60 70.41 -76.65
CA THR A 233 71.24 70.80 -78.02
C THR A 233 71.12 72.32 -78.20
N GLY A 234 71.47 73.11 -77.17
CA GLY A 234 71.44 74.58 -77.19
C GLY A 234 70.08 75.18 -76.81
N GLY A 235 69.16 74.35 -76.30
CA GLY A 235 67.86 74.79 -75.82
C GLY A 235 67.94 75.66 -74.57
N GLN A 236 67.24 76.80 -74.57
CA GLN A 236 67.09 77.67 -73.41
C GLN A 236 65.74 77.43 -72.75
N VAL A 237 65.74 77.46 -71.41
CA VAL A 237 64.58 77.15 -70.58
C VAL A 237 64.30 78.36 -69.67
N GLY A 238 63.03 78.76 -69.52
CA GLY A 238 62.62 79.85 -68.62
C GLY A 238 62.90 81.28 -69.10
N GLN A 239 63.22 81.49 -70.38
CA GLN A 239 63.30 82.82 -71.03
C GLN A 239 62.06 83.09 -71.88
N ASP A 240 61.84 84.33 -72.34
CA ASP A 240 60.65 84.80 -73.08
C ASP A 240 60.32 84.01 -74.37
N GLN A 241 61.27 83.18 -74.87
CA GLN A 241 61.07 82.24 -76.00
C GLN A 241 61.54 80.80 -75.70
N GLY A 242 61.90 80.50 -74.44
CA GLY A 242 62.37 79.20 -73.99
C GLY A 242 61.23 78.21 -73.73
N VAL A 243 61.52 76.91 -73.79
CA VAL A 243 60.56 75.87 -73.36
C VAL A 243 60.42 75.93 -71.85
N GLU A 244 59.25 75.57 -71.31
CA GLU A 244 59.04 75.48 -69.86
C GLU A 244 59.88 74.34 -69.25
N ILE A 245 60.39 74.52 -68.03
CA ILE A 245 61.28 73.55 -67.34
C ILE A 245 60.62 72.17 -67.20
N HIS A 246 59.31 72.12 -66.95
CA HIS A 246 58.59 70.88 -66.70
C HIS A 246 57.87 70.32 -67.94
N ASP A 247 57.93 71.01 -69.08
CA ASP A 247 57.36 70.56 -70.35
C ASP A 247 58.32 69.61 -71.07
N THR A 248 58.32 68.37 -70.60
CA THR A 248 59.20 67.30 -71.08
C THR A 248 58.88 66.89 -72.52
N GLU A 249 57.62 67.00 -72.94
CA GLU A 249 57.17 66.62 -74.27
C GLU A 249 57.75 67.55 -75.33
N THR A 250 57.59 68.86 -75.16
CA THR A 250 58.18 69.85 -76.08
C THR A 250 59.71 69.81 -76.07
N GLN A 251 60.34 69.51 -74.93
CA GLN A 251 61.80 69.31 -74.86
C GLN A 251 62.25 68.10 -75.71
N LEU A 252 61.55 66.96 -75.60
CA LEU A 252 61.81 65.77 -76.41
C LEU A 252 61.62 66.04 -77.91
N ASP A 253 60.55 66.73 -78.29
CA ASP A 253 60.30 67.09 -79.69
C ASP A 253 61.44 67.91 -80.29
N ARG A 254 61.95 68.88 -79.54
CA ARG A 254 63.09 69.70 -79.99
C ARG A 254 64.39 68.89 -80.07
N ILE A 255 64.64 67.99 -79.12
CA ILE A 255 65.78 67.05 -79.19
C ILE A 255 65.64 66.16 -80.43
N GLN A 256 64.46 65.63 -80.71
CA GLN A 256 64.20 64.79 -81.88
C GLN A 256 64.47 65.55 -83.18
N ILE A 257 63.95 66.77 -83.34
CA ILE A 257 64.19 67.62 -84.51
C ILE A 257 65.70 67.89 -84.67
N PHE A 258 66.40 68.16 -83.57
CA PHE A 258 67.85 68.37 -83.60
C PHE A 258 68.60 67.13 -84.09
N ILE A 259 68.29 65.94 -83.54
CA ILE A 259 68.90 64.67 -83.97
C ILE A 259 68.61 64.42 -85.44
N GLN A 260 67.36 64.55 -85.89
CA GLN A 260 66.98 64.34 -87.30
C GLN A 260 67.75 65.28 -88.23
N LYS A 261 67.86 66.57 -87.89
CA LYS A 261 68.66 67.52 -88.67
C LYS A 261 70.13 67.11 -88.73
N GLN A 262 70.71 66.72 -87.60
CA GLN A 262 72.12 66.30 -87.55
C GLN A 262 72.34 65.01 -88.37
N THR A 263 71.41 64.06 -88.31
CA THR A 263 71.43 62.84 -89.14
C THR A 263 71.30 63.16 -90.63
N SER A 264 70.39 64.05 -91.02
CA SER A 264 70.28 64.52 -92.42
C SER A 264 71.58 65.16 -92.90
N ILE A 265 72.19 66.03 -92.09
CA ILE A 265 73.48 66.67 -92.41
C ILE A 265 74.58 65.62 -92.57
N VAL A 266 74.68 64.64 -91.65
CA VAL A 266 75.68 63.56 -91.74
C VAL A 266 75.45 62.69 -92.99
N ASN A 267 74.20 62.36 -93.33
CA ASN A 267 73.86 61.58 -94.52
C ASN A 267 74.15 62.35 -95.82
N GLU A 268 73.98 63.67 -95.82
CA GLU A 268 74.37 64.54 -96.94
C GLU A 268 75.90 64.61 -97.10
N ILE A 269 76.66 64.50 -96.01
CA ILE A 269 78.12 64.51 -95.99
C ILE A 269 78.72 63.13 -96.35
N ASN A 270 78.03 62.03 -95.99
CA ASN A 270 78.44 60.63 -96.27
C ASN A 270 77.42 59.90 -97.16
N PRO A 271 77.39 60.16 -98.48
CA PRO A 271 76.49 59.43 -99.40
C PRO A 271 76.88 57.94 -99.62
N SER A 272 78.02 57.49 -99.08
CA SER A 272 78.70 56.24 -99.49
C SER A 272 78.49 55.02 -98.59
N ASP A 273 77.69 55.09 -97.54
CA ASP A 273 77.39 53.93 -96.66
C ASP A 273 75.91 53.47 -96.75
N ASN A 274 75.13 53.99 -97.72
CA ASN A 274 73.79 53.48 -98.05
C ASN A 274 73.78 52.58 -99.31
N VAL A 275 74.94 52.00 -99.64
CA VAL A 275 75.06 50.93 -100.64
C VAL A 275 75.86 49.80 -100.01
N LEU A 276 75.16 48.86 -99.35
CA LEU A 276 75.34 47.40 -99.32
C LEU A 276 74.88 46.81 -97.97
N ASP A 277 73.89 45.92 -98.08
CA ASP A 277 73.19 45.06 -97.10
C ASP A 277 72.30 45.70 -96.01
#